data_AF-A0A3D4YYW7-F1
#
_entry.id   AF-A0A3D4YYW7-F1
#
_cell.length_a   1.000
_cell.length_b   1.000
_cell.length_c   1.000
_cell.angle_alpha   90.00
_cell.angle_beta   90.00
_cell.angle_gamma   90.00
#
_symmetry.space_group_name_H-M   'P 1'
#
loop_
_entity.id
_entity.type
_entity.pdbx_description
1 polymer ?
#
loop_
_entity_poly.entity_id
_entity_poly.type
_entity_poly.pdbx_seq_one_letter_code
_entity_poly.pdbx_strand_id
1 'polypeptide(L)'
;MLQALQNWIESTYQLEAESPVGDFLIDRPSLLRRLGSNHPLTRSEEVLLAERRGTEWRLGLYLDAGKEPDNTHQIMTALEGVSHLRLLLHRIREEENLSHLELELQAEIDKFLFFRLDGKSDEEAKLHLRRPSNLEGLDSVRRKTYESARRLAYRYCLYLDGEYLSGNSHDRLYRELRRFYRLSHWQKLQMLGPP
;
A
#
# COMPACT_ATOMS: atom_id res chain seq x y z
N MET A 1 -11.69 4.32 11.84
CA MET A 1 -11.65 3.96 10.42
C MET A 1 -10.55 2.93 10.15
N LEU A 2 -9.31 3.14 10.59
CA LEU A 2 -8.16 2.28 10.22
C LEU A 2 -8.39 0.76 10.34
N GLN A 3 -9.09 0.28 11.37
CA GLN A 3 -9.39 -1.16 11.51
C GLN A 3 -10.28 -1.70 10.37
N ALA A 4 -11.19 -0.90 9.82
CA ALA A 4 -12.00 -1.30 8.67
C ALA A 4 -11.15 -1.44 7.40
N LEU A 5 -10.15 -0.56 7.22
CA LEU A 5 -9.18 -0.67 6.12
C LEU A 5 -8.31 -1.93 6.27
N GLN A 6 -7.83 -2.23 7.49
CA GLN A 6 -7.10 -3.47 7.78
C GLN A 6 -7.95 -4.71 7.45
N ASN A 7 -9.18 -4.77 7.99
CA ASN A 7 -10.09 -5.90 7.76
C ASN A 7 -10.41 -6.08 6.26
N TRP A 8 -10.48 -4.99 5.49
CA TRP A 8 -10.68 -5.03 4.03
C TRP A 8 -9.47 -5.62 3.28
N ILE A 9 -8.24 -5.22 3.63
CA ILE A 9 -7.01 -5.82 3.05
C ILE A 9 -6.91 -7.32 3.42
N GLU A 10 -7.11 -7.65 4.69
CA GLU A 10 -6.98 -9.02 5.20
C GLU A 10 -8.01 -9.97 4.59
N SER A 11 -9.27 -9.53 4.40
CA SER A 11 -10.31 -10.32 3.73
C SER A 11 -10.12 -10.41 2.21
N THR A 12 -9.61 -9.37 1.56
CA THR A 12 -9.26 -9.37 0.13
C THR A 12 -8.18 -10.42 -0.16
N TYR A 13 -7.05 -10.33 0.53
CA TYR A 13 -5.88 -11.19 0.29
C TYR A 13 -5.85 -12.48 1.12
N GLN A 14 -6.87 -12.71 1.96
CA GLN A 14 -6.98 -13.86 2.86
C GLN A 14 -5.68 -14.00 3.67
N LEU A 15 -5.36 -12.96 4.43
CA LEU A 15 -4.24 -12.93 5.36
C LEU A 15 -4.65 -13.57 6.70
N GLU A 16 -3.68 -13.84 7.56
CA GLU A 16 -3.96 -14.26 8.93
C GLU A 16 -4.21 -13.04 9.81
N ALA A 17 -4.95 -13.21 10.91
CA ALA A 17 -5.20 -12.14 11.85
C ALA A 17 -3.92 -11.81 12.64
N GLU A 18 -3.31 -10.68 12.29
CA GLU A 18 -2.12 -10.13 12.94
C GLU A 18 -2.48 -9.01 13.94
N SER A 19 -1.49 -8.46 14.64
CA SER A 19 -1.71 -7.32 15.55
C SER A 19 -2.43 -6.14 14.85
N PRO A 20 -3.42 -5.51 15.50
CA PRO A 20 -4.11 -4.33 15.00
C PRO A 20 -3.14 -3.23 14.52
N VAL A 21 -3.47 -2.58 13.41
CA VAL A 21 -2.72 -1.41 12.91
C VAL A 21 -2.56 -0.32 13.98
N GLY A 22 -3.54 -0.22 14.89
CA GLY A 22 -3.50 0.70 16.03
C GLY A 22 -2.29 0.55 16.96
N ASP A 23 -1.72 -0.66 17.07
CA ASP A 23 -0.60 -0.98 17.97
C ASP A 23 0.75 -0.50 17.40
N PHE A 24 0.81 -0.26 16.08
CA PHE A 24 1.99 0.21 15.37
C PHE A 24 2.05 1.73 15.23
N LEU A 25 0.99 2.46 15.58
CA LEU A 25 0.90 3.89 15.32
C LEU A 25 1.87 4.71 16.20
N ILE A 26 2.65 5.57 15.56
CA ILE A 26 3.55 6.53 16.23
C ILE A 26 3.09 7.96 16.05
N ASP A 27 3.29 8.80 17.08
CA ASP A 27 2.99 10.23 17.01
C ASP A 27 4.07 11.02 16.25
N ARG A 28 3.72 12.21 15.77
CA ARG A 28 4.66 13.10 15.05
C ARG A 28 5.92 13.40 15.90
N PRO A 29 5.84 13.65 17.23
CA PRO A 29 7.02 13.69 18.10
C PRO A 29 7.89 12.43 18.08
N SER A 30 7.35 11.21 18.03
CA SER A 30 8.16 9.98 17.90
C SER A 30 8.81 9.84 16.54
N LEU A 31 8.13 10.21 15.45
CA LEU A 31 8.72 10.26 14.11
C LEU A 31 9.92 11.22 14.09
N LEU A 32 9.74 12.44 14.62
CA LEU A 32 10.79 13.46 14.71
C LEU A 32 11.97 13.01 15.59
N ARG A 33 11.71 12.33 16.72
CA ARG A 33 12.77 11.75 17.57
C ARG A 33 13.56 10.63 16.89
N ARG A 34 12.92 9.84 16.02
CA ARG A 34 13.56 8.68 15.34
C ARG A 34 14.37 9.08 14.10
N LEU A 35 13.90 10.07 13.34
CA LEU A 35 14.52 10.49 12.08
C LEU A 35 15.36 11.78 12.18
N GLY A 36 15.11 12.60 13.21
CA GLY A 36 15.61 13.98 13.29
C GLY A 36 14.77 14.94 12.44
N SER A 37 14.52 16.15 12.94
CA SER A 37 13.53 17.08 12.37
C SER A 37 13.76 17.46 10.90
N ASN A 38 15.02 17.46 10.45
CA ASN A 38 15.41 17.87 9.09
C ASN A 38 15.34 16.73 8.05
N HIS A 39 15.04 15.49 8.45
CA HIS A 39 14.99 14.35 7.54
C HIS A 39 13.76 14.42 6.62
N PRO A 40 13.87 14.22 5.28
CA PRO A 40 12.77 14.49 4.34
C PRO A 40 11.42 13.85 4.68
N LEU A 41 11.43 12.60 5.17
CA LEU A 41 10.20 11.88 5.55
C LEU A 41 9.42 12.51 6.72
N THR A 42 9.99 13.46 7.47
CA THR A 42 9.22 14.18 8.51
C THR A 42 8.13 15.09 7.91
N ARG A 43 8.16 15.32 6.60
CA ARG A 43 7.15 16.07 5.84
C ARG A 43 6.15 15.18 5.08
N SER A 44 6.35 13.86 5.07
CA SER A 44 5.41 12.92 4.49
C SER A 44 4.13 12.82 5.35
N GLU A 45 3.02 12.49 4.72
CA GLU A 45 1.75 12.19 5.41
C GLU A 45 1.71 10.75 5.96
N GLU A 46 2.38 9.81 5.27
CA GLU A 46 2.61 8.41 5.67
C GLU A 46 4.11 8.20 5.91
N VAL A 47 4.47 7.46 6.96
CA VAL A 47 5.83 6.88 7.09
C VAL A 47 5.78 5.55 7.84
N LEU A 48 6.01 4.44 7.13
CA LEU A 48 6.35 3.16 7.74
C LEU A 48 7.85 3.09 8.09
N LEU A 49 8.15 3.04 9.38
CA LEU A 49 9.49 2.73 9.91
C LEU A 49 9.62 1.24 10.19
N ALA A 50 10.75 0.65 9.79
CA ALA A 50 11.10 -0.74 10.08
C ALA A 50 12.56 -0.85 10.54
N GLU A 51 12.78 -1.42 11.72
CA GLU A 51 14.10 -1.62 12.33
C GLU A 51 14.26 -3.09 12.75
N ARG A 52 15.21 -3.83 12.16
CA ARG A 52 15.52 -5.20 12.57
C ARG A 52 16.53 -5.20 13.71
N ARG A 53 16.23 -5.88 14.81
CA ARG A 53 17.12 -6.10 15.96
C ARG A 53 17.33 -7.60 16.18
N GLY A 54 18.34 -8.16 15.51
CA GLY A 54 18.59 -9.60 15.51
C GLY A 54 17.49 -10.35 14.76
N THR A 55 16.72 -11.16 15.49
CA THR A 55 15.53 -11.86 14.97
C THR A 55 14.25 -11.02 15.03
N GLU A 56 14.18 -10.01 15.90
CA GLU A 56 12.98 -9.17 16.05
C GLU A 56 12.90 -8.05 14.99
N TRP A 57 11.68 -7.70 14.60
CA TRP A 57 11.38 -6.47 13.87
C TRP A 57 10.64 -5.48 14.76
N ARG A 58 11.08 -4.23 14.74
CA ARG A 58 10.40 -3.10 15.39
C ARG A 58 9.84 -2.20 14.31
N LEU A 59 8.52 -2.20 14.20
CA LEU A 59 7.79 -1.40 13.22
C LEU A 59 7.17 -0.17 13.89
N GLY A 60 6.90 0.87 13.11
CA GLY A 60 6.16 2.05 13.56
C GLY A 60 5.59 2.82 12.38
N LEU A 61 4.27 2.98 12.34
CA LEU A 61 3.53 3.63 11.26
C LEU A 61 3.12 5.05 11.67
N TYR A 62 3.58 6.05 10.92
CA TYR A 62 3.07 7.41 11.01
C TYR A 62 1.94 7.64 10.00
N LEU A 63 0.86 8.29 10.43
CA LEU A 63 -0.25 8.75 9.58
C LEU A 63 -0.71 10.13 10.05
N ASP A 64 -0.57 11.14 9.19
CA ASP A 64 -1.02 12.52 9.47
C ASP A 64 -2.56 12.62 9.55
N ALA A 65 -3.26 11.76 8.81
CA ALA A 65 -4.71 11.56 8.89
C ALA A 65 -5.20 10.91 10.21
N GLY A 66 -4.29 10.44 11.06
CA GLY A 66 -4.63 9.80 12.33
C GLY A 66 -5.47 8.52 12.18
N LYS A 67 -6.41 8.30 13.12
CA LYS A 67 -7.21 7.05 13.22
C LYS A 67 -8.54 7.08 12.45
N GLU A 68 -9.02 8.28 12.16
CA GLU A 68 -10.34 8.57 11.57
C GLU A 68 -10.21 9.52 10.36
N PRO A 69 -9.55 9.11 9.26
CA PRO A 69 -9.55 9.85 8.00
C PRO A 69 -10.98 10.18 7.52
N ASP A 70 -11.26 11.45 7.25
CA ASP A 70 -12.60 12.00 6.99
C ASP A 70 -12.94 12.23 5.51
N ASN A 71 -11.94 12.20 4.62
CA ASN A 71 -12.07 12.52 3.19
C ASN A 71 -11.26 11.58 2.28
N THR A 72 -11.58 11.56 0.98
CA THR A 72 -10.95 10.70 -0.04
C THR A 72 -9.42 10.69 0.01
N HIS A 73 -8.77 11.84 0.20
CA HIS A 73 -7.30 11.94 0.24
C HIS A 73 -6.75 11.29 1.51
N GLN A 74 -7.27 11.67 2.68
CA GLN A 74 -6.88 11.05 3.95
C GLN A 74 -7.16 9.54 3.99
N ILE A 75 -8.23 9.07 3.36
CA ILE A 75 -8.56 7.64 3.23
C ILE A 75 -7.53 6.92 2.34
N MET A 76 -7.09 7.54 1.24
CA MET A 76 -6.02 6.99 0.39
C MET A 76 -4.68 6.91 1.15
N THR A 77 -4.25 7.98 1.82
CA THR A 77 -3.03 7.99 2.64
C THR A 77 -3.08 6.96 3.78
N ALA A 78 -4.23 6.82 4.45
CA ALA A 78 -4.43 5.80 5.48
C ALA A 78 -4.38 4.37 4.92
N LEU A 79 -5.02 4.11 3.78
CA LEU A 79 -5.02 2.81 3.12
C LEU A 79 -3.63 2.42 2.61
N GLU A 80 -2.85 3.37 2.11
CA GLU A 80 -1.44 3.21 1.73
C GLU A 80 -0.60 2.72 2.92
N GLY A 81 -0.64 3.41 4.07
CA GLY A 81 0.09 3.00 5.28
C GLY A 81 -0.36 1.64 5.85
N VAL A 82 -1.65 1.31 5.77
CA VAL A 82 -2.16 -0.02 6.17
C VAL A 82 -1.66 -1.10 5.20
N SER A 83 -1.67 -0.83 3.88
CA SER A 83 -1.16 -1.75 2.85
C SER A 83 0.33 -2.02 3.01
N HIS A 84 1.13 -0.96 3.17
CA HIS A 84 2.56 -1.04 3.44
C HIS A 84 2.86 -1.88 4.69
N LEU A 85 2.12 -1.65 5.78
CA LEU A 85 2.30 -2.41 7.03
C LEU A 85 1.92 -3.90 6.86
N ARG A 86 0.79 -4.22 6.22
CA ARG A 86 0.36 -5.62 6.03
C ARG A 86 1.30 -6.39 5.09
N LEU A 87 1.73 -5.78 3.98
CA LEU A 87 2.67 -6.43 3.07
C LEU A 87 4.04 -6.65 3.73
N LEU A 88 4.51 -5.70 4.54
CA LEU A 88 5.76 -5.87 5.28
C LEU A 88 5.65 -7.00 6.31
N LEU A 89 4.58 -7.07 7.11
CA LEU A 89 4.37 -8.14 8.08
C LEU A 89 4.24 -9.51 7.41
N HIS A 90 3.49 -9.61 6.31
CA HIS A 90 3.42 -10.84 5.51
C HIS A 90 4.82 -11.28 5.02
N ARG A 91 5.60 -10.39 4.39
CA ARG A 91 6.95 -10.72 3.90
C ARG A 91 7.91 -11.09 5.02
N ILE A 92 7.82 -10.43 6.18
CA ILE A 92 8.57 -10.82 7.39
C ILE A 92 8.23 -12.26 7.82
N ARG A 93 6.95 -12.65 7.78
CA ARG A 93 6.49 -14.00 8.16
C ARG A 93 6.91 -15.09 7.18
N GLU A 94 6.90 -14.81 5.87
CA GLU A 94 7.39 -15.76 4.85
C GLU A 94 8.93 -15.77 4.72
N GLU A 95 9.66 -15.02 5.56
CA GLU A 95 11.11 -14.76 5.48
C GLU A 95 11.59 -14.17 4.13
N GLU A 96 10.69 -13.52 3.39
CA GLU A 96 10.96 -12.95 2.07
C GLU A 96 11.49 -11.51 2.11
N ASN A 97 12.28 -11.14 1.09
CA ASN A 97 12.72 -9.77 0.89
C ASN A 97 11.62 -8.93 0.22
N LEU A 98 11.36 -7.74 0.77
CA LEU A 98 10.42 -6.77 0.22
C LEU A 98 11.17 -5.57 -0.37
N SER A 99 10.83 -5.18 -1.61
CA SER A 99 11.39 -3.98 -2.26
C SER A 99 10.46 -2.78 -2.11
N HIS A 100 11.00 -1.57 -2.11
CA HIS A 100 10.19 -0.33 -2.06
C HIS A 100 9.27 -0.23 -3.29
N LEU A 101 9.72 -0.70 -4.46
CA LEU A 101 8.88 -0.78 -5.66
C LEU A 101 7.68 -1.74 -5.50
N GLU A 102 7.81 -2.79 -4.69
CA GLU A 102 6.69 -3.71 -4.42
C GLU A 102 5.69 -3.15 -3.40
N LEU A 103 6.18 -2.45 -2.37
CA LEU A 103 5.35 -1.71 -1.40
C LEU A 103 4.40 -0.74 -2.13
N GLU A 104 4.97 0.19 -2.89
CA GLU A 104 4.23 1.22 -3.60
C GLU A 104 3.29 0.62 -4.67
N LEU A 105 3.73 -0.44 -5.36
CA LEU A 105 2.89 -1.18 -6.32
C LEU A 105 1.65 -1.76 -5.64
N GLN A 106 1.79 -2.35 -4.44
CA GLN A 106 0.68 -2.93 -3.71
C GLN A 106 -0.27 -1.86 -3.17
N ALA A 107 0.24 -0.75 -2.63
CA ALA A 107 -0.59 0.35 -2.16
C ALA A 107 -1.42 0.98 -3.30
N GLU A 108 -0.84 1.17 -4.49
CA GLU A 108 -1.55 1.67 -5.68
C GLU A 108 -2.67 0.72 -6.14
N ILE A 109 -2.44 -0.61 -6.09
CA ILE A 109 -3.44 -1.63 -6.39
C ILE A 109 -4.56 -1.61 -5.34
N ASP A 110 -4.23 -1.54 -4.06
CA ASP A 110 -5.18 -1.52 -2.95
C ASP A 110 -6.07 -0.28 -3.00
N LYS A 111 -5.47 0.90 -3.26
CA LYS A 111 -6.21 2.17 -3.46
C LYS A 111 -7.16 2.10 -4.65
N PHE A 112 -6.76 1.53 -5.78
CA PHE A 112 -7.68 1.31 -6.90
C PHE A 112 -8.84 0.38 -6.50
N LEU A 113 -8.53 -0.80 -5.96
CA LEU A 113 -9.51 -1.83 -5.63
C LEU A 113 -10.51 -1.37 -4.58
N PHE A 114 -10.08 -0.61 -3.56
CA PHE A 114 -10.95 -0.10 -2.51
C PHE A 114 -12.08 0.78 -3.09
N PHE A 115 -11.75 1.85 -3.82
CA PHE A 115 -12.76 2.73 -4.42
C PHE A 115 -13.59 2.04 -5.51
N ARG A 116 -13.01 1.05 -6.21
CA ARG A 116 -13.65 0.29 -7.29
C ARG A 116 -14.61 -0.81 -6.81
N LEU A 117 -14.42 -1.34 -5.60
CA LEU A 117 -15.26 -2.40 -4.98
C LEU A 117 -16.22 -1.87 -3.92
N ASP A 118 -15.84 -0.83 -3.15
CA ASP A 118 -16.69 -0.18 -2.13
C ASP A 118 -17.78 0.73 -2.76
N GLY A 119 -17.90 0.71 -4.10
CA GLY A 119 -18.97 1.38 -4.85
C GLY A 119 -18.91 2.91 -4.88
N LYS A 120 -17.91 3.53 -4.23
CA LYS A 120 -17.86 4.99 -4.02
C LYS A 120 -17.64 5.78 -5.30
N SER A 121 -16.70 5.38 -6.15
CA SER A 121 -16.57 5.91 -7.53
C SER A 121 -15.56 5.13 -8.38
N ASP A 122 -16.02 4.61 -9.52
CA ASP A 122 -15.15 4.07 -10.58
C ASP A 122 -14.25 5.15 -11.19
N GLU A 123 -14.76 6.39 -11.32
CA GLU A 123 -14.00 7.54 -11.81
C GLU A 123 -12.92 7.96 -10.80
N GLU A 124 -13.14 7.91 -9.48
CA GLU A 124 -12.07 8.20 -8.51
C GLU A 124 -10.98 7.13 -8.56
N ALA A 125 -11.34 5.85 -8.67
CA ALA A 125 -10.38 4.76 -8.82
C ALA A 125 -9.52 4.92 -10.10
N LYS A 126 -10.16 5.23 -11.23
CA LYS A 126 -9.49 5.46 -12.53
C LYS A 126 -8.69 6.77 -12.55
N LEU A 127 -9.15 7.80 -11.84
CA LEU A 127 -8.45 9.09 -11.73
C LEU A 127 -7.24 9.01 -10.80
N HIS A 128 -7.29 8.22 -9.72
CA HIS A 128 -6.16 8.00 -8.81
C HIS A 128 -4.91 7.54 -9.58
N LEU A 129 -5.04 6.45 -10.34
CA LEU A 129 -3.95 5.87 -11.15
C LEU A 129 -3.49 6.77 -12.31
N ARG A 130 -4.25 7.80 -12.67
CA ARG A 130 -3.93 8.76 -13.76
C ARG A 130 -3.35 10.08 -13.25
N ARG A 131 -3.52 10.43 -11.98
CA ARG A 131 -2.96 11.65 -11.40
C ARG A 131 -1.42 11.53 -11.28
N PRO A 132 -0.65 12.60 -11.52
CA PRO A 132 0.71 12.68 -11.02
C PRO A 132 0.68 12.58 -9.48
N SER A 133 1.61 11.83 -8.89
CA SER A 133 1.83 11.96 -7.44
C SER A 133 2.42 13.33 -7.14
N ASN A 134 2.12 13.88 -5.96
CA ASN A 134 2.92 14.97 -5.44
C ASN A 134 4.28 14.41 -5.02
N LEU A 135 5.27 14.51 -5.91
CA LEU A 135 6.63 14.01 -5.69
C LEU A 135 7.58 15.15 -5.31
N GLU A 136 7.07 16.26 -4.74
CA GLU A 136 7.91 17.32 -4.16
C GLU A 136 8.76 16.81 -2.99
N GLY A 137 9.94 17.40 -2.80
CA GLY A 137 10.88 17.00 -1.75
C GLY A 137 11.57 15.63 -1.94
N LEU A 138 11.08 14.78 -2.85
CA LEU A 138 11.71 13.50 -3.18
C LEU A 138 12.91 13.64 -4.12
N ASP A 139 13.93 12.83 -3.88
CA ASP A 139 15.06 12.63 -4.80
C ASP A 139 14.63 11.92 -6.10
N SER A 140 15.53 11.91 -7.09
CA SER A 140 15.28 11.33 -8.41
C SER A 140 15.12 9.81 -8.40
N VAL A 141 15.67 9.09 -7.42
CA VAL A 141 15.55 7.63 -7.30
C VAL A 141 14.16 7.28 -6.75
N ARG A 142 13.76 7.91 -5.64
CA ARG A 142 12.41 7.74 -5.07
C ARG A 142 11.32 8.14 -6.06
N ARG A 143 11.46 9.30 -6.73
CA ARG A 143 10.54 9.74 -7.79
C ARG A 143 10.32 8.65 -8.84
N LYS A 144 11.41 8.07 -9.36
CA LYS A 144 11.35 6.97 -10.32
C LYS A 144 10.68 5.71 -9.75
N THR A 145 10.89 5.37 -8.48
CA THR A 145 10.20 4.24 -7.82
C THR A 145 8.68 4.44 -7.81
N TYR A 146 8.19 5.61 -7.38
CA TYR A 146 6.74 5.92 -7.39
C TYR A 146 6.16 5.90 -8.82
N GLU A 147 6.86 6.49 -9.79
CA GLU A 147 6.44 6.50 -11.20
C GLU A 147 6.36 5.08 -11.79
N SER A 148 7.37 4.24 -11.54
CA SER A 148 7.37 2.82 -11.92
C SER A 148 6.27 2.02 -11.22
N ALA A 149 6.06 2.23 -9.93
CA ALA A 149 5.02 1.58 -9.15
C ALA A 149 3.62 1.86 -9.72
N ARG A 150 3.24 3.15 -9.87
CA ARG A 150 1.94 3.53 -10.47
C ARG A 150 1.82 3.05 -11.92
N ARG A 151 2.89 3.06 -12.71
CA ARG A 151 2.87 2.56 -14.11
C ARG A 151 2.66 1.05 -14.21
N LEU A 152 3.16 0.26 -13.26
CA LEU A 152 2.88 -1.17 -13.14
C LEU A 152 1.47 -1.41 -12.59
N ALA A 153 1.08 -0.71 -11.53
CA ALA A 153 -0.24 -0.79 -10.90
C ALA A 153 -1.35 -0.46 -11.90
N TYR A 154 -1.23 0.60 -12.69
CA TYR A 154 -2.19 0.98 -13.73
C TYR A 154 -2.41 -0.14 -14.75
N ARG A 155 -1.33 -0.79 -15.21
CA ARG A 155 -1.42 -1.91 -16.15
C ARG A 155 -2.11 -3.13 -15.55
N TYR A 156 -1.86 -3.44 -14.28
CA TYR A 156 -2.55 -4.53 -13.59
C TYR A 156 -4.02 -4.19 -13.31
N CYS A 157 -4.32 -2.98 -12.85
CA CYS A 157 -5.69 -2.54 -12.55
C CYS A 157 -6.57 -2.48 -13.80
N LEU A 158 -6.04 -2.07 -14.96
CA LEU A 158 -6.75 -2.19 -16.24
C LEU A 158 -7.07 -3.64 -16.62
N TYR A 159 -6.12 -4.56 -16.40
CA TYR A 159 -6.33 -5.99 -16.62
C TYR A 159 -7.43 -6.55 -15.69
N LEU A 160 -7.41 -6.19 -14.40
CA LEU A 160 -8.45 -6.58 -13.44
C LEU A 160 -9.83 -5.99 -13.77
N ASP A 161 -9.88 -4.72 -14.25
CA ASP A 161 -11.13 -4.06 -14.62
C ASP A 161 -11.79 -4.71 -15.84
N GLY A 162 -10.98 -5.08 -16.84
CA GLY A 162 -11.45 -5.81 -18.03
C GLY A 162 -11.88 -7.25 -17.75
N GLU A 163 -11.00 -8.07 -17.16
CA GLU A 163 -11.21 -9.53 -17.04
C GLU A 163 -12.22 -9.91 -15.95
N TYR A 164 -12.31 -9.14 -14.85
CA TYR A 164 -13.06 -9.57 -13.67
C TYR A 164 -14.12 -8.58 -13.20
N LEU A 165 -13.82 -7.28 -13.09
CA LEU A 165 -14.75 -6.31 -12.51
C LEU A 165 -15.88 -5.96 -13.49
N SER A 166 -15.56 -5.72 -14.77
CA SER A 166 -16.59 -5.48 -15.82
C SER A 166 -17.52 -6.68 -16.02
N GLY A 167 -17.05 -7.89 -15.69
CA GLY A 167 -17.81 -9.14 -15.74
C GLY A 167 -18.35 -9.61 -14.38
N ASN A 168 -18.42 -8.75 -13.35
CA ASN A 168 -18.89 -9.04 -11.98
C ASN A 168 -18.36 -10.36 -11.37
N SER A 169 -17.15 -10.77 -11.77
CA SER A 169 -16.61 -12.11 -11.54
C SER A 169 -15.77 -12.16 -10.26
N HIS A 170 -16.36 -11.75 -9.13
CA HIS A 170 -15.64 -11.54 -7.87
C HIS A 170 -14.89 -12.78 -7.36
N ASP A 171 -15.43 -14.00 -7.52
CA ASP A 171 -14.73 -15.24 -7.14
C ASP A 171 -13.50 -15.56 -8.01
N ARG A 172 -13.40 -14.96 -9.20
CA ARG A 172 -12.19 -15.02 -10.04
C ARG A 172 -11.22 -13.89 -9.66
N LEU A 173 -11.73 -12.68 -9.43
CA LEU A 173 -10.96 -11.55 -8.92
C LEU A 173 -10.22 -11.90 -7.62
N TYR A 174 -10.91 -12.33 -6.56
CA TYR A 174 -10.27 -12.61 -5.28
C TYR A 174 -9.26 -13.75 -5.35
N ARG A 175 -9.45 -14.76 -6.21
CA ARG A 175 -8.44 -15.80 -6.44
C ARG A 175 -7.19 -15.24 -7.11
N GLU A 176 -7.35 -14.37 -8.10
CA GLU A 176 -6.22 -13.72 -8.78
C GLU A 176 -5.49 -12.74 -7.85
N LEU A 177 -6.22 -11.92 -7.08
CA LEU A 177 -5.64 -11.04 -6.07
C LEU A 177 -4.84 -11.82 -5.01
N ARG A 178 -5.39 -12.92 -4.48
CA ARG A 178 -4.72 -13.78 -3.49
C ARG A 178 -3.47 -14.47 -4.04
N ARG A 179 -3.49 -14.84 -5.33
CA ARG A 179 -2.33 -15.35 -6.08
C ARG A 179 -1.27 -14.25 -6.24
N PHE A 180 -1.65 -13.10 -6.80
CA PHE A 180 -0.74 -12.00 -7.10
C PHE A 180 -0.05 -11.43 -5.86
N TYR A 181 -0.76 -11.24 -4.76
CA TYR A 181 -0.19 -10.75 -3.49
C TYR A 181 0.97 -11.63 -3.02
N ARG A 182 0.83 -12.95 -3.15
CA ARG A 182 1.81 -13.99 -2.78
C ARG A 182 2.90 -14.22 -3.82
N LEU A 183 2.88 -13.54 -4.96
CA LEU A 183 4.01 -13.56 -5.90
C LEU A 183 5.16 -12.72 -5.33
N SER A 184 6.38 -13.26 -5.40
CA SER A 184 7.60 -12.50 -5.12
C SER A 184 7.77 -11.35 -6.11
N HIS A 185 8.57 -10.33 -5.75
CA HIS A 185 8.87 -9.17 -6.59
C HIS A 185 9.22 -9.54 -8.05
N TRP A 186 10.06 -10.56 -8.26
CA TRP A 186 10.45 -11.01 -9.59
C TRP A 186 9.30 -11.62 -10.39
N GLN A 187 8.40 -12.38 -9.75
CA GLN A 187 7.22 -12.95 -10.40
C GLN A 187 6.19 -11.87 -10.73
N LYS A 188 6.01 -10.86 -9.86
CA LYS A 188 5.20 -9.66 -10.16
C LYS A 188 5.76 -8.93 -11.39
N LEU A 189 7.07 -8.72 -11.49
CA LEU A 189 7.71 -8.11 -12.68
C LEU A 189 7.68 -9.01 -13.93
N GLN A 190 7.71 -10.33 -13.81
CA GLN A 190 7.54 -11.22 -14.97
C GLN A 190 6.11 -11.15 -15.52
N MET A 191 5.10 -11.11 -14.65
CA MET A 191 3.69 -11.00 -15.05
C MET A 191 3.35 -9.61 -15.59
N LEU A 192 3.84 -8.55 -14.94
CA LEU A 192 3.57 -7.16 -15.33
C LEU A 192 4.57 -6.61 -16.36
N GLY A 193 5.65 -7.32 -16.68
CA GLY A 193 6.73 -6.78 -17.51
C GLY A 193 7.55 -5.69 -16.80
N PRO A 194 8.46 -5.01 -17.54
CA PRO A 194 9.44 -4.11 -16.94
C PRO A 194 8.83 -2.82 -16.32
N PRO A 195 9.47 -2.28 -15.26
CA PRO A 195 9.05 -1.08 -14.54
C PRO A 195 9.28 0.24 -15.28
#